data_AF-A0A8K0G723-F1
#
_entry.id   AF-A0A8K0G723-F1
#
_cell.length_a   1.000
_cell.length_b   1.000
_cell.length_c   1.000
_cell.angle_alpha   90.00
_cell.angle_beta   90.00
_cell.angle_gamma   90.00
#
_symmetry.space_group_name_H-M   'P 1'
#
loop_
_entity.id
_entity.type
_entity.pdbx_description
1 polymer ?
#
loop_
_entity_poly.entity_id
_entity_poly.type
_entity_poly.pdbx_seq_one_letter_code
_entity_poly.pdbx_strand_id
1 'polypeptide(L)'
;SGKMSSKLLRLRRFLYTGNEDAVYRTGNPAALRLYYRSKLKVINEILKPNDLDMILNEVETANDRGCLPRPETVLFVLAVALRCTRNYARRRRIFATLKNICCSVKDLYKYINFHIKCGGRFG
;
A
#
# COMPACT_ATOMS: atom_id res chain seq x y z
N SER A 1 -16.97 6.31 -15.20
CA SER A 1 -16.27 7.31 -14.37
C SER A 1 -16.39 7.05 -12.85
N GLY A 2 -17.58 6.72 -12.29
CA GLY A 2 -17.77 6.62 -10.82
C GLY A 2 -17.02 5.50 -10.06
N LYS A 3 -16.70 4.35 -10.68
CA LYS A 3 -16.01 3.23 -9.99
C LYS A 3 -14.51 3.47 -9.70
N MET A 4 -13.87 4.34 -10.48
CA MET A 4 -12.44 4.66 -10.29
C MET A 4 -12.24 5.64 -9.11
N SER A 5 -13.17 6.59 -8.97
CA SER A 5 -13.21 7.53 -7.84
C SER A 5 -13.41 6.82 -6.49
N SER A 6 -14.26 5.80 -6.42
CA SER A 6 -14.50 5.06 -5.17
C SER A 6 -13.30 4.22 -4.72
N LYS A 7 -12.57 3.61 -5.67
CA LYS A 7 -11.30 2.90 -5.42
C LYS A 7 -10.24 3.84 -4.85
N LEU A 8 -10.05 4.99 -5.50
CA LEU A 8 -9.07 6.00 -5.08
C LEU A 8 -9.35 6.52 -3.67
N LEU A 9 -10.63 6.78 -3.36
CA LEU A 9 -11.05 7.23 -2.04
C LEU A 9 -10.76 6.18 -0.95
N ARG A 10 -11.03 4.90 -1.23
CA ARG A 10 -10.71 3.79 -0.30
C ARG A 10 -9.21 3.60 -0.13
N LEU A 11 -8.42 3.76 -1.19
CA LEU A 11 -6.96 3.74 -1.11
C LEU A 11 -6.45 4.88 -0.23
N ARG A 12 -6.91 6.11 -0.45
CA ARG A 12 -6.56 7.26 0.39
C ARG A 12 -6.94 6.99 1.84
N ARG A 13 -8.18 6.57 2.12
CA ARG A 13 -8.59 6.19 3.48
C ARG A 13 -7.64 5.18 4.10
N PHE A 14 -7.25 4.14 3.36
CA PHE A 14 -6.29 3.17 3.86
C PHE A 14 -4.92 3.78 4.15
N LEU A 15 -4.39 4.61 3.26
CA LEU A 15 -3.11 5.29 3.45
C LEU A 15 -3.10 6.18 4.71
N TYR A 16 -4.18 6.94 4.94
CA TYR A 16 -4.28 7.88 6.06
C TYR A 16 -4.71 7.23 7.39
N THR A 17 -5.60 6.23 7.35
CA THR A 17 -6.24 5.69 8.56
C THR A 17 -5.83 4.25 8.88
N GLY A 18 -5.22 3.54 7.92
CA GLY A 18 -4.99 2.10 8.01
C GLY A 18 -6.25 1.26 7.78
N ASN A 19 -7.38 1.88 7.42
CA ASN A 19 -8.65 1.21 7.13
C ASN A 19 -9.21 1.68 5.78
N GLU A 20 -9.76 0.77 4.99
CA GLU A 20 -10.44 1.13 3.73
C GLU A 20 -11.89 1.60 3.96
N ASP A 21 -12.50 1.19 5.08
CA ASP A 21 -13.87 1.55 5.46
C ASP A 21 -13.92 2.93 6.13
N ALA A 22 -15.08 3.60 6.04
CA ALA A 22 -15.32 4.86 6.73
C ALA A 22 -15.44 4.70 8.27
N VAL A 23 -15.41 3.46 8.77
CA VAL A 23 -15.55 3.17 10.20
C VAL A 23 -14.19 3.30 10.86
N TYR A 24 -14.03 4.31 11.71
CA TYR A 24 -12.87 4.44 12.57
C TYR A 24 -12.86 3.29 13.58
N ARG A 25 -11.81 2.45 13.55
CA ARG A 25 -11.62 1.39 14.54
C ARG A 25 -10.50 1.80 15.49
N THR A 26 -10.81 1.87 16.78
CA THR A 26 -9.83 2.10 17.84
C THR A 26 -9.02 0.80 18.07
N GLY A 27 -7.70 0.91 18.20
CA GLY A 27 -6.79 -0.22 18.45
C GLY A 27 -5.53 -0.24 17.57
N ASN A 28 -4.55 -1.07 17.93
CA ASN A 28 -3.31 -1.22 17.16
C ASN A 28 -3.59 -1.93 15.81
N PRO A 29 -3.36 -1.29 14.64
CA PRO A 29 -3.63 -1.89 13.32
C PRO A 29 -2.91 -3.22 13.06
N ALA A 30 -1.72 -3.40 13.65
CA ALA A 30 -0.97 -4.66 13.57
C ALA A 30 -1.65 -5.77 14.39
N ALA A 31 -2.20 -5.44 15.56
CA ALA A 31 -2.98 -6.37 16.38
C ALA A 31 -4.33 -6.72 15.73
N LEU A 32 -4.93 -5.77 15.02
CA LEU A 32 -6.19 -5.94 14.27
C LEU A 32 -6.02 -6.65 12.93
N ARG A 33 -4.80 -7.09 12.56
CA ARG A 33 -4.53 -7.78 11.30
C ARG A 33 -5.00 -6.99 10.06
N LEU A 34 -4.98 -5.66 10.12
CA LEU A 34 -5.41 -4.80 9.00
C LEU A 34 -4.45 -4.88 7.80
N TYR A 35 -3.22 -5.33 8.02
CA TYR A 35 -2.20 -5.56 6.99
C TYR A 35 -2.22 -6.97 6.38
N TYR A 36 -3.37 -7.64 6.37
CA TYR A 36 -3.57 -8.86 5.58
C TYR A 36 -4.29 -8.52 4.29
N ARG A 37 -3.72 -8.93 3.15
CA ARG A 37 -4.33 -8.73 1.84
C ARG A 37 -5.77 -9.28 1.75
N SER A 38 -6.09 -10.33 2.48
CA SER A 38 -7.45 -10.90 2.57
C SER A 38 -8.46 -9.99 3.29
N LYS A 39 -7.99 -9.00 4.06
CA LYS A 39 -8.81 -8.04 4.79
C LYS A 39 -8.94 -6.69 4.09
N LEU A 40 -8.24 -6.47 2.97
CA LEU A 40 -8.28 -5.24 2.19
C LEU A 40 -8.80 -5.52 0.78
N LYS A 41 -10.11 -5.39 0.60
CA LYS A 41 -10.78 -5.57 -0.70
C LYS A 41 -10.25 -4.56 -1.72
N VAL A 42 -10.01 -3.31 -1.31
CA VAL A 42 -9.50 -2.24 -2.18
C VAL A 42 -8.14 -2.59 -2.74
N ILE A 43 -7.26 -3.20 -1.94
CA ILE A 43 -5.96 -3.67 -2.40
C ILE A 43 -6.21 -4.72 -3.50
N ASN A 44 -7.00 -5.76 -3.27
CA ASN A 44 -7.29 -6.76 -4.30
C ASN A 44 -7.94 -6.20 -5.57
N GLU A 45 -8.76 -5.17 -5.45
CA GLU A 45 -9.44 -4.52 -6.57
C GLU A 45 -8.55 -3.56 -7.39
N ILE A 46 -7.54 -2.94 -6.77
CA ILE A 46 -6.62 -1.96 -7.39
C ILE A 46 -5.27 -2.61 -7.76
N LEU A 47 -4.96 -3.81 -7.30
CA LEU A 47 -3.78 -4.58 -7.72
C LEU A 47 -3.81 -5.10 -9.16
N LYS A 48 -4.70 -4.57 -10.00
CA LYS A 48 -4.70 -4.85 -11.42
C LYS A 48 -3.53 -4.10 -12.08
N PRO A 49 -2.84 -4.71 -13.07
CA PRO A 49 -1.71 -4.07 -13.75
C PRO A 49 -1.98 -2.67 -14.31
N ASN A 50 -3.24 -2.35 -14.62
CA ASN A 50 -3.66 -1.06 -15.18
C ASN A 50 -3.83 0.03 -14.11
N ASP A 51 -4.04 -0.34 -12.85
CA ASP A 51 -4.31 0.59 -11.75
C ASP A 51 -3.04 0.88 -10.91
N LEU A 52 -1.92 0.22 -11.22
CA LEU A 52 -0.64 0.32 -10.51
C LEU A 52 -0.02 1.73 -10.56
N ASP A 53 -0.03 2.36 -11.73
CA ASP A 53 0.58 3.70 -11.88
C ASP A 53 -0.20 4.75 -11.08
N MET A 54 -1.53 4.59 -10.98
CA MET A 54 -2.39 5.41 -10.14
C MET A 54 -2.05 5.23 -8.65
N ILE A 55 -1.83 3.99 -8.19
CA ILE A 55 -1.38 3.72 -6.81
C ILE A 55 -0.07 4.45 -6.52
N LEU A 56 0.92 4.31 -7.41
CA LEU A 56 2.23 4.91 -7.21
C LEU A 56 2.15 6.45 -7.19
N ASN A 57 1.35 7.05 -8.07
CA ASN A 57 1.12 8.49 -8.08
C ASN A 57 0.54 8.98 -6.74
N GLU A 58 -0.45 8.28 -6.17
CA GLU A 58 -1.06 8.66 -4.88
C GLU A 58 -0.09 8.50 -3.72
N VAL A 59 0.69 7.42 -3.71
CA VAL A 59 1.70 7.17 -2.68
C VAL A 59 2.77 8.27 -2.69
N GLU A 60 3.29 8.60 -3.87
CA GLU A 60 4.30 9.65 -4.05
C GLU A 60 3.72 11.02 -3.65
N THR A 61 2.51 11.34 -4.11
CA THR A 61 1.83 12.60 -3.75
C THR A 61 1.61 12.72 -2.24
N ALA A 62 1.20 11.64 -1.57
CA ALA A 62 0.99 11.65 -0.13
C ALA A 62 2.32 11.80 0.65
N ASN A 63 3.39 11.19 0.14
CA ASN A 63 4.73 11.34 0.69
C ASN A 63 5.26 12.77 0.55
N ASP A 64 5.18 13.36 -0.64
CA ASP A 64 5.69 14.70 -0.92
C ASP A 64 4.97 15.78 -0.10
N ARG A 65 3.68 15.56 0.20
CA ARG A 65 2.89 16.45 1.06
C ARG A 65 3.18 16.27 2.56
N GLY A 66 4.03 15.33 2.94
CA GLY A 66 4.26 14.97 4.35
C GLY A 66 3.01 14.45 5.06
N CYS A 67 1.98 14.05 4.32
CA CYS A 67 0.66 13.74 4.86
C CYS A 67 0.50 12.25 5.19
N LEU A 68 1.57 11.48 5.39
CA LEU A 68 1.50 10.07 5.70
C LEU A 68 1.57 9.83 7.22
N PRO A 69 0.45 9.86 7.97
CA PRO A 69 0.46 9.63 9.41
C PRO A 69 0.87 8.19 9.77
N ARG A 70 0.86 7.27 8.79
CA ARG A 70 1.19 5.86 8.96
C ARG A 70 2.09 5.37 7.82
N PRO A 71 3.42 5.52 7.89
CA PRO A 71 4.33 5.07 6.83
C PRO A 71 4.19 3.56 6.53
N GLU A 72 3.76 2.78 7.52
CA GLU A 72 3.53 1.34 7.42
C GLU A 72 2.48 0.94 6.38
N THR A 73 1.42 1.73 6.21
CA THR A 73 0.38 1.46 5.20
C THR A 73 0.95 1.59 3.81
N VAL A 74 1.87 2.55 3.62
CA VAL A 74 2.57 2.78 2.36
C VAL A 74 3.55 1.67 2.04
N LEU A 75 4.36 1.26 3.03
CA LEU A 75 5.26 0.11 2.88
C LEU A 75 4.49 -1.16 2.50
N PHE A 76 3.32 -1.37 3.10
CA PHE A 76 2.43 -2.45 2.71
C PHE A 76 1.95 -2.31 1.25
N VAL A 77 1.43 -1.15 0.85
CA VAL A 77 0.98 -0.91 -0.53
C VAL A 77 2.11 -1.15 -1.55
N LEU A 78 3.32 -0.64 -1.29
CA LEU A 78 4.48 -0.84 -2.16
C LEU A 78 4.91 -2.31 -2.22
N ALA A 79 4.87 -3.03 -1.10
CA ALA A 79 5.22 -4.45 -1.04
C ALA A 79 4.28 -5.30 -1.90
N VAL A 80 3.00 -4.93 -1.91
CA VAL A 80 1.98 -5.61 -2.71
C VAL A 80 2.06 -5.18 -4.18
N ALA A 81 2.28 -3.89 -4.46
CA ALA A 81 2.47 -3.35 -5.81
C ALA A 81 3.63 -4.05 -6.54
N LEU A 82 4.75 -4.31 -5.84
CA LEU A 82 5.91 -5.00 -6.41
C LEU A 82 5.58 -6.42 -6.88
N ARG A 83 4.63 -7.10 -6.22
CA ARG A 83 4.20 -8.46 -6.60
C ARG A 83 3.28 -8.46 -7.81
N CYS A 84 2.57 -7.36 -8.04
CA CYS A 84 1.60 -7.24 -9.15
C CYS A 84 2.23 -6.78 -10.47
N THR A 85 3.53 -6.52 -10.48
CA THR A 85 4.24 -6.08 -11.69
C THR A 85 5.52 -6.87 -11.95
N ARG A 86 5.63 -7.36 -13.19
CA ARG A 86 6.89 -7.85 -13.77
C ARG A 86 7.61 -6.77 -14.58
N ASN A 87 6.96 -5.63 -14.84
CA ASN A 87 7.53 -4.54 -15.62
C ASN A 87 8.68 -3.87 -14.85
N TYR A 88 9.87 -3.85 -15.45
CA TYR A 88 11.09 -3.33 -14.81
C TYR A 88 11.00 -1.85 -14.43
N ALA A 89 10.43 -0.99 -15.28
CA ALA A 89 10.29 0.44 -15.00
C ALA A 89 9.43 0.69 -13.76
N ARG A 90 8.31 -0.03 -13.63
CA ARG A 90 7.45 0.05 -12.44
C ARG A 90 8.14 -0.48 -11.19
N ARG A 91 8.92 -1.57 -11.28
CA ARG A 91 9.71 -2.09 -10.16
C ARG A 91 10.74 -1.06 -9.70
N ARG A 92 11.47 -0.44 -10.65
CA ARG A 92 12.44 0.62 -10.35
C ARG A 92 11.79 1.81 -9.67
N ARG A 93 10.61 2.24 -10.14
CA ARG A 93 9.82 3.29 -9.50
C ARG A 93 9.48 2.94 -8.05
N ILE A 94 8.93 1.75 -7.81
CA ILE A 94 8.61 1.26 -6.45
C ILE A 94 9.83 1.30 -5.53
N PHE A 95 11.00 0.84 -6.00
CA PHE A 95 12.22 0.88 -5.20
C PHE A 95 12.71 2.31 -4.92
N ALA A 96 12.57 3.22 -5.87
CA ALA A 96 12.89 4.63 -5.67
C ALA A 96 11.95 5.26 -4.63
N THR A 97 10.65 5.01 -4.73
CA THR A 97 9.66 5.47 -3.74
C THR A 97 9.96 4.88 -2.36
N LEU A 98 10.30 3.59 -2.26
CA LEU A 98 10.72 2.94 -1.01
C LEU A 98 11.94 3.62 -0.39
N LYS A 99 12.95 3.94 -1.19
CA LYS A 99 14.16 4.63 -0.72
C LYS A 99 13.83 5.98 -0.09
N ASN A 100 12.84 6.69 -0.63
CA ASN A 100 12.44 8.01 -0.14
C ASN A 100 11.58 7.94 1.13
N ILE A 101 10.85 6.83 1.35
CA ILE A 101 9.96 6.65 2.51
C ILE A 101 10.67 5.97 3.69
N CYS A 102 11.56 5.02 3.40
CA CYS A 102 12.27 4.27 4.44
C CYS A 102 13.33 5.15 5.11
N CYS A 103 12.97 5.79 6.22
CA CYS A 103 13.90 6.59 7.02
C CYS A 103 14.80 5.74 7.93
N SER A 104 14.49 4.44 8.11
CA SER A 104 15.26 3.56 8.99
C SER A 104 15.34 2.11 8.50
N VAL A 105 16.32 1.37 9.02
CA VAL A 105 16.45 -0.08 8.82
C VAL A 105 15.21 -0.83 9.31
N LYS A 106 14.53 -0.33 10.36
CA LYS A 106 13.28 -0.92 10.87
C LYS A 106 12.16 -0.85 9.83
N ASP A 107 12.07 0.24 9.07
CA ASP A 107 11.08 0.40 8.01
C ASP A 107 11.33 -0.57 6.85
N LEU A 108 12.61 -0.76 6.50
CA LEU A 108 13.00 -1.77 5.52
C LEU A 108 12.63 -3.19 5.97
N TYR A 109 12.88 -3.55 7.24
CA TYR A 109 12.45 -4.85 7.78
C TYR A 109 10.93 -5.01 7.77
N LYS A 110 10.16 -3.95 8.08
CA LYS A 110 8.70 -3.97 7.99
C LYS A 110 8.23 -4.22 6.55
N TYR A 111 8.83 -3.53 5.58
CA TYR A 111 8.56 -3.75 4.16
C TYR A 111 8.82 -5.20 3.74
N ILE A 112 9.99 -5.75 4.08
CA ILE A 112 10.36 -7.14 3.76
C ILE A 112 9.35 -8.11 4.37
N ASN A 113 8.97 -7.90 5.63
CA ASN A 113 7.96 -8.69 6.31
C ASN A 113 6.61 -8.63 5.60
N PHE A 114 6.17 -7.46 5.15
CA PHE A 114 4.94 -7.34 4.35
C PHE A 114 5.06 -8.07 3.01
N HIS A 115 6.20 -7.96 2.32
CA HIS A 115 6.42 -8.62 1.04
C HIS A 115 6.42 -10.16 1.15
N ILE A 116 7.01 -10.69 2.23
CA ILE A 116 7.01 -12.12 2.55
C ILE A 116 5.60 -12.58 2.94
N LYS A 117 4.92 -11.87 3.86
CA LYS A 117 3.57 -12.23 4.31
C LYS A 117 2.52 -12.15 3.20
N CYS A 118 2.69 -11.22 2.26
CA CYS A 118 1.87 -11.18 1.04
C CYS A 118 2.24 -12.26 0.01
N GLY A 119 3.26 -13.07 0.28
CA GLY A 119 3.77 -14.14 -0.56
C GLY A 119 3.21 -15.55 -0.29
N GLY A 120 2.23 -15.69 0.60
CA GLY A 120 1.45 -16.93 0.72
C GLY A 120 0.84 -17.31 -0.63
N ARG A 121 1.02 -18.58 -1.03
CA ARG A 121 0.87 -19.13 -2.39
C ARG A 121 -0.29 -18.53 -3.21
N PHE A 122 0.07 -18.07 -4.41
CA PHE A 122 -0.83 -17.88 -5.53
C PHE A 122 -1.12 -19.28 -6.09
N GLY A 123 -2.11 -19.96 -5.51
CA GLY A 123 -2.74 -21.15 -6.04
C GLY A 123 -4.19 -20.83 -6.30
#